data_AF-A0A9W7CI97-F1
#
_entry.id   AF-A0A9W7CI97-F1
#
_cell.length_a   1.000
_cell.length_b   1.000
_cell.length_c   1.000
_cell.angle_alpha   90.00
_cell.angle_beta   90.00
_cell.angle_gamma   90.00
#
_symmetry.space_group_name_H-M   'P 1'
#
loop_
_entity.id
_entity.type
_entity.pdbx_description
1 polymer ?
#
loop_
_entity_poly.entity_id
_entity_poly.type
_entity_poly.pdbx_seq_one_letter_code
_entity_poly.pdbx_strand_id
1 'polypeptide(L)'
;MTTPQQIIASINEKTKAKGGHYAQYTCKTVSWDDVSRGTVDGGLSCWGSNITDTRLWAKDGRQLYTVRGDNWNERLGKTDTDSVAVVASCLRGGAGGSDLRPYTLRDFLANPSKFGSYANLDVSLLEKADLDKTVSIRFQTTFLPVPDGDKQKIEFAPEAYNYNTTKDSDPRNIVLLCTTQGMAVQQDGSGAKKLFHHAKNGDDKVKRYWLEAESSNHKVGGEQKETKEERQDAIEQGKATSSVIGIAGMGTRFNVLMTIQVPLKQKPVVQRRSMGSMVHSMKHGGGNVWWWFWWRRGIDGIGVHE
;
A
#
# COMPACT_ATOMS: atom_id res chain seq x y z
N MET A 1 29.82 6.76 6.04
CA MET A 1 28.62 6.22 5.35
C MET A 1 27.91 7.37 4.66
N THR A 2 27.47 7.19 3.42
CA THR A 2 26.67 8.18 2.70
C THR A 2 25.30 8.32 3.37
N THR A 3 24.89 9.55 3.67
CA THR A 3 23.57 9.82 4.27
C THR A 3 22.45 9.62 3.24
N PRO A 4 21.20 9.30 3.66
CA PRO A 4 20.06 9.24 2.75
C PRO A 4 19.90 10.51 1.89
N GLN A 5 20.17 11.68 2.47
CA GLN A 5 20.09 12.98 1.77
C GLN A 5 21.12 13.09 0.64
N GLN A 6 22.35 12.63 0.87
CA GLN A 6 23.38 12.60 -0.18
C GLN A 6 23.01 11.63 -1.32
N ILE A 7 22.42 10.47 -0.99
CA ILE A 7 21.95 9.52 -2.00
C ILE A 7 20.80 10.11 -2.83
N ILE A 8 19.82 10.72 -2.17
CA ILE A 8 18.71 11.43 -2.84
C ILE A 8 19.23 12.50 -3.79
N ALA A 9 20.17 13.34 -3.34
CA ALA A 9 20.77 14.38 -4.17
C ALA A 9 21.48 13.79 -5.39
N SER A 10 22.29 12.74 -5.20
CA SER A 10 23.00 12.07 -6.29
C SER A 10 22.06 11.43 -7.32
N ILE A 11 20.99 10.76 -6.86
CA ILE A 11 19.98 10.18 -7.77
C ILE A 11 19.30 11.28 -8.57
N ASN A 12 18.87 12.37 -7.91
CA ASN A 12 18.21 13.49 -8.57
C ASN A 12 19.10 14.20 -9.59
N GLU A 13 20.40 14.35 -9.31
CA GLU A 13 21.36 14.89 -10.27
C GLU A 13 21.48 13.98 -11.49
N LYS A 14 21.60 12.66 -11.28
CA LYS A 14 21.70 11.67 -12.36
C LYS A 14 20.44 11.62 -13.22
N THR A 15 19.24 11.65 -12.63
CA THR A 15 17.98 11.63 -13.41
C THR A 15 17.84 12.89 -14.26
N LYS A 16 18.21 14.06 -13.72
CA LYS A 16 18.24 15.33 -14.47
C LYS A 16 19.27 15.32 -15.60
N ALA A 17 20.50 14.91 -15.31
CA ALA A 17 21.58 14.85 -16.30
C ALA A 17 21.27 13.89 -17.45
N LYS A 18 20.53 12.81 -17.19
CA LYS A 18 20.11 11.86 -18.23
C LYS A 18 19.07 12.45 -19.20
N GLY A 19 18.32 13.47 -18.79
CA GLY A 19 17.37 14.20 -19.64
C GLY A 19 16.17 13.38 -20.09
N GLY A 20 15.37 13.96 -21.00
CA GLY A 20 14.20 13.31 -21.60
C GLY A 20 13.18 12.84 -20.56
N HIS A 21 12.68 11.60 -20.71
CA HIS A 21 11.69 11.05 -19.77
C HIS A 21 12.25 10.81 -18.36
N TYR A 22 13.57 10.68 -18.20
CA TYR A 22 14.21 10.46 -16.89
C TYR A 22 14.20 11.71 -16.02
N ALA A 23 14.26 12.90 -16.63
CA ALA A 23 14.24 14.17 -15.91
C ALA A 23 12.91 14.45 -15.18
N GLN A 24 11.87 13.66 -15.47
CA GLN A 24 10.56 13.72 -14.81
C GLN A 24 10.46 12.84 -13.55
N TYR A 25 11.56 12.17 -13.17
CA TYR A 25 11.64 11.35 -11.98
C TYR A 25 12.53 12.01 -10.93
N THR A 26 12.06 11.99 -9.69
CA THR A 26 12.82 12.44 -8.55
C THR A 26 12.79 11.41 -7.42
N CYS A 27 13.89 11.35 -6.69
CA CYS A 27 14.04 10.61 -5.45
C CYS A 27 13.49 11.44 -4.29
N LYS A 28 12.55 10.87 -3.54
CA LYS A 28 11.81 11.50 -2.44
C LYS A 28 11.66 10.52 -1.28
N THR A 29 11.43 11.04 -0.08
CA THR A 29 11.15 10.23 1.12
C THR A 29 9.65 10.02 1.38
N VAL A 30 8.80 10.62 0.54
CA VAL A 30 7.35 10.52 0.58
C VAL A 30 6.82 10.25 -0.83
N SER A 31 5.91 9.30 -0.91
CA SER A 31 5.02 9.08 -2.04
C SER A 31 3.57 9.14 -1.58
N TRP A 32 2.63 8.90 -2.48
CA TRP A 32 1.21 8.88 -2.16
C TRP A 32 0.51 7.82 -2.98
N ASP A 33 -0.50 7.23 -2.37
CA ASP A 33 -1.34 6.17 -2.93
C ASP A 33 -2.80 6.60 -2.83
N ASP A 34 -3.10 7.78 -3.38
CA ASP A 34 -4.41 8.40 -3.28
C ASP A 34 -5.50 7.57 -3.98
N VAL A 35 -6.56 7.30 -3.23
CA VAL A 35 -7.77 6.63 -3.73
C VAL A 35 -8.73 7.65 -4.34
N SER A 36 -8.88 8.81 -3.71
CA SER A 36 -9.81 9.85 -4.13
C SER A 36 -9.22 11.24 -3.90
N ARG A 37 -8.67 11.79 -4.97
CA ARG A 37 -8.20 13.17 -5.05
C ARG A 37 -9.29 14.06 -5.66
N GLY A 38 -9.42 15.29 -5.16
CA GLY A 38 -10.37 16.28 -5.65
C GLY A 38 -9.81 17.08 -6.83
N THR A 39 -10.67 17.94 -7.39
CA THR A 39 -10.30 18.90 -8.42
C THR A 39 -10.70 20.31 -8.01
N VAL A 40 -9.84 21.30 -8.25
CA VAL A 40 -10.11 22.72 -8.05
C VAL A 40 -9.85 23.42 -9.38
N ASP A 41 -10.84 24.16 -9.88
CA ASP A 41 -10.77 24.91 -11.15
C ASP A 41 -10.33 24.06 -12.36
N GLY A 42 -10.79 22.80 -12.41
CA GLY A 42 -10.45 21.85 -13.47
C GLY A 42 -9.06 21.21 -13.35
N GLY A 43 -8.25 21.63 -12.38
CA GLY A 43 -6.95 21.03 -12.04
C GLY A 43 -7.05 20.00 -10.91
N LEU A 44 -6.09 19.07 -10.87
CA LEU A 44 -5.96 18.11 -9.77
C LEU A 44 -5.60 18.86 -8.48
N SER A 45 -6.31 18.56 -7.38
CA SER A 45 -6.12 19.23 -6.08
C SER A 45 -5.26 18.41 -5.12
N CYS A 46 -4.65 19.04 -4.12
CA CYS A 46 -4.03 18.31 -3.01
C CYS A 46 -5.04 17.87 -1.96
N TRP A 47 -6.31 18.28 -2.11
CA TRP A 47 -7.42 17.90 -1.25
C TRP A 47 -8.21 16.77 -1.87
N GLY A 48 -8.81 15.93 -1.03
CA GLY A 48 -9.54 14.75 -1.47
C GLY A 48 -10.19 14.02 -0.29
N SER A 49 -11.04 13.06 -0.62
CA SER A 49 -11.84 12.33 0.37
C SER A 49 -11.16 11.06 0.90
N ASN A 50 -10.09 10.63 0.22
CA ASN A 50 -9.26 9.50 0.61
C ASN A 50 -7.85 9.66 0.00
N ILE A 51 -6.99 10.38 0.71
CA ILE A 51 -5.60 10.69 0.32
C ILE A 51 -4.65 10.04 1.32
N THR A 52 -3.62 9.35 0.81
CA THR A 52 -2.68 8.58 1.63
C THR A 52 -1.25 8.90 1.25
N ASP A 53 -0.48 9.43 2.21
CA ASP A 53 0.97 9.48 2.13
C ASP A 53 1.55 8.10 2.43
N THR A 54 2.52 7.68 1.62
CA THR A 54 3.29 6.46 1.83
C THR A 54 4.76 6.79 2.04
N ARG A 55 5.35 6.24 3.08
CA ARG A 55 6.77 6.41 3.44
C ARG A 55 7.41 5.06 3.66
N LEU A 56 8.74 5.04 3.68
CA LEU A 56 9.51 3.85 3.98
C LEU A 56 10.48 4.17 5.11
N TRP A 57 10.53 3.30 6.11
CA TRP A 57 11.36 3.49 7.30
C TRP A 57 12.22 2.27 7.55
N ALA A 58 13.51 2.50 7.80
CA ALA A 58 14.36 1.48 8.37
C ALA A 58 14.03 1.29 9.86
N LYS A 59 14.28 0.09 10.38
CA LYS A 59 14.04 -0.25 11.79
C LYS A 59 14.83 0.62 12.77
N ASP A 60 15.99 1.13 12.34
CA ASP A 60 16.82 2.06 13.11
C ASP A 60 16.33 3.53 13.10
N GLY A 61 15.17 3.79 12.50
CA GLY A 61 14.55 5.12 12.46
C GLY A 61 14.98 5.99 11.28
N ARG A 62 15.89 5.53 10.41
CA ARG A 62 16.19 6.28 9.17
C ARG A 62 15.01 6.27 8.22
N GLN A 63 14.63 7.44 7.72
CA GLN A 63 13.68 7.55 6.63
C GLN A 63 14.35 7.15 5.31
N LEU A 64 13.73 6.22 4.60
CA LEU A 64 14.20 5.71 3.32
C LEU A 64 13.54 6.48 2.17
N TYR A 65 13.95 6.17 0.94
CA TYR A 65 13.63 6.98 -0.23
C TYR A 65 13.22 6.13 -1.43
N THR A 66 12.35 6.70 -2.26
CA THR A 66 11.80 6.08 -3.45
C THR A 66 11.97 7.02 -4.65
N VAL A 67 12.28 6.46 -5.80
CA VAL A 67 12.30 7.15 -7.09
C VAL A 67 10.92 7.00 -7.71
N ARG A 68 10.30 8.13 -8.00
CA ARG A 68 8.95 8.21 -8.57
C ARG A 68 8.84 9.41 -9.51
N GLY A 69 7.80 9.43 -10.33
CA GLY A 69 7.47 10.60 -11.13
C GLY A 69 7.19 11.82 -10.26
N ASP A 70 7.49 13.01 -10.79
CA ASP A 70 7.23 14.28 -10.12
C ASP A 70 5.74 14.48 -9.81
N ASN A 71 5.47 15.30 -8.80
CA ASN A 71 4.11 15.63 -8.39
C ASN A 71 3.28 16.08 -9.60
N TRP A 72 2.04 15.58 -9.67
CA TRP A 72 1.08 15.93 -10.73
C TRP A 72 1.42 15.40 -12.13
N ASN A 73 2.53 14.71 -12.31
CA ASN A 73 2.94 14.08 -13.58
C ASN A 73 3.02 12.55 -13.45
N GLU A 74 2.10 11.99 -12.68
CA GLU A 74 2.13 10.59 -12.30
C GLU A 74 1.67 9.70 -13.45
N ARG A 75 2.40 8.62 -13.66
CA ARG A 75 2.05 7.59 -14.63
C ARG A 75 1.40 6.45 -13.86
N LEU A 76 0.07 6.42 -13.89
CA LEU A 76 -0.71 5.34 -13.30
C LEU A 76 -1.00 4.30 -14.37
N GLY A 77 -0.70 3.05 -14.06
CA GLY A 77 -1.28 1.91 -14.75
C GLY A 77 -2.75 1.76 -14.36
N LYS A 78 -3.52 1.14 -15.24
CA LYS A 78 -4.90 0.77 -14.99
C LYS A 78 -5.12 -0.68 -15.41
N THR A 79 -5.78 -1.45 -14.56
CA THR A 79 -6.12 -2.85 -14.83
C THR A 79 -7.37 -3.26 -14.06
N ASP A 80 -7.78 -4.51 -14.13
CA ASP A 80 -8.85 -5.09 -13.32
C ASP A 80 -8.30 -5.92 -12.16
N THR A 81 -9.15 -6.24 -11.19
CA THR A 81 -8.77 -7.03 -10.01
C THR A 81 -8.44 -8.50 -10.32
N ASP A 82 -8.91 -9.05 -11.44
CA ASP A 82 -8.54 -10.40 -11.92
C ASP A 82 -7.07 -10.44 -12.41
N SER A 83 -6.55 -9.30 -12.86
CA SER A 83 -5.21 -9.17 -13.43
C SER A 83 -4.11 -8.86 -12.41
N VAL A 84 -4.45 -8.71 -11.13
CA VAL A 84 -3.49 -8.41 -10.06
C VAL A 84 -3.28 -9.65 -9.21
N ALA A 85 -2.11 -10.28 -9.29
CA ALA A 85 -1.75 -11.42 -8.48
C ALA A 85 -1.27 -11.02 -7.07
N VAL A 86 -1.73 -11.75 -6.06
CA VAL A 86 -1.25 -11.71 -4.68
C VAL A 86 -0.84 -13.12 -4.25
N VAL A 87 0.17 -13.22 -3.41
CA VAL A 87 0.57 -14.51 -2.81
C VAL A 87 -0.01 -14.55 -1.41
N ALA A 88 -0.80 -15.58 -1.10
CA ALA A 88 -1.44 -15.71 0.20
C ALA A 88 -1.60 -17.17 0.61
N SER A 89 -1.74 -17.41 1.92
CA SER A 89 -2.26 -18.66 2.47
C SER A 89 -3.75 -18.47 2.78
N CYS A 90 -4.56 -19.52 2.61
CA CYS A 90 -5.96 -19.52 3.04
C CYS A 90 -6.17 -20.00 4.48
N LEU A 91 -5.08 -20.26 5.20
CA LEU A 91 -5.13 -20.64 6.61
C LEU A 91 -4.91 -19.41 7.50
N ARG A 92 -5.72 -19.33 8.55
CA ARG A 92 -5.83 -18.24 9.54
C ARG A 92 -4.49 -17.74 10.06
N GLY A 93 -3.84 -16.84 9.34
CA GLY A 93 -2.64 -16.16 9.82
C GLY A 93 -1.43 -16.41 8.95
N GLY A 94 -0.98 -15.34 8.31
CA GLY A 94 0.39 -15.06 7.91
C GLY A 94 1.27 -16.23 7.43
N ALA A 95 1.57 -16.22 6.13
CA ALA A 95 2.84 -16.63 5.54
C ALA A 95 3.63 -17.75 6.27
N GLY A 96 3.29 -19.00 6.00
CA GLY A 96 4.11 -20.19 6.30
C GLY A 96 4.17 -21.08 5.05
N GLY A 97 5.37 -21.37 4.56
CA GLY A 97 5.68 -21.59 3.14
C GLY A 97 5.07 -22.78 2.39
N SER A 98 4.44 -23.76 3.03
CA SER A 98 3.85 -24.90 2.28
C SER A 98 2.51 -24.54 1.61
N ASP A 99 1.78 -23.57 2.15
CA ASP A 99 0.37 -23.33 1.79
C ASP A 99 0.18 -22.02 1.01
N LEU A 100 1.27 -21.33 0.71
CA LEU A 100 1.26 -20.13 -0.11
C LEU A 100 0.94 -20.51 -1.55
N ARG A 101 -0.08 -19.87 -2.11
CA ARG A 101 -0.43 -19.99 -3.52
C ARG A 101 -0.81 -18.64 -4.12
N PRO A 102 -0.66 -18.47 -5.43
CA PRO A 102 -1.14 -17.27 -6.10
C PRO A 102 -2.67 -17.22 -6.07
N TYR A 103 -3.19 -16.02 -5.87
CA TYR A 103 -4.58 -15.63 -6.01
C TYR A 103 -4.64 -14.31 -6.77
N THR A 104 -5.81 -13.93 -7.24
CA THR A 104 -6.07 -12.59 -7.75
C THR A 104 -6.50 -11.65 -6.61
N LEU A 105 -6.40 -10.34 -6.82
CA LEU A 105 -6.99 -9.35 -5.92
C LEU A 105 -8.51 -9.56 -5.84
N ARG A 106 -9.14 -9.99 -6.93
CA ARG A 106 -10.56 -10.33 -6.94
C ARG A 106 -10.89 -11.48 -6.00
N ASP A 107 -10.08 -12.54 -5.96
CA ASP A 107 -10.28 -13.66 -5.03
C ASP A 107 -10.31 -13.19 -3.58
N PHE A 108 -9.44 -12.24 -3.23
CA PHE A 108 -9.44 -11.59 -1.92
C PHE A 108 -10.73 -10.79 -1.70
N LEU A 109 -11.10 -9.92 -2.64
CA LEU A 109 -12.30 -9.07 -2.51
C LEU A 109 -13.60 -9.88 -2.45
N ALA A 110 -13.65 -11.01 -3.14
CA ALA A 110 -14.79 -11.92 -3.15
C ALA A 110 -14.96 -12.66 -1.80
N ASN A 111 -13.87 -12.89 -1.07
CA ASN A 111 -13.89 -13.62 0.22
C ASN A 111 -12.87 -13.07 1.24
N PRO A 112 -13.00 -11.81 1.72
CA PRO A 112 -11.97 -11.18 2.54
C PRO A 112 -11.70 -11.91 3.86
N SER A 113 -12.74 -12.40 4.56
CA SER A 113 -12.59 -13.17 5.80
C SER A 113 -11.74 -14.44 5.64
N LYS A 114 -11.71 -15.05 4.44
CA LYS A 114 -10.88 -16.23 4.16
C LYS A 114 -9.39 -15.92 4.34
N PHE A 115 -8.98 -14.70 4.01
CA PHE A 115 -7.59 -14.27 4.07
C PHE A 115 -7.28 -13.43 5.30
N GLY A 116 -8.24 -12.65 5.81
CA GLY A 116 -8.03 -11.66 6.84
C GLY A 116 -8.63 -11.96 8.21
N SER A 117 -9.34 -13.08 8.40
CA SER A 117 -9.98 -13.40 9.70
C SER A 117 -9.02 -13.42 10.88
N TYR A 118 -7.76 -13.79 10.65
CA TYR A 118 -6.71 -13.76 11.68
C TYR A 118 -6.38 -12.34 12.18
N ALA A 119 -6.67 -11.33 11.35
CA ALA A 119 -6.50 -9.92 11.64
C ALA A 119 -7.87 -9.28 11.88
N ASN A 120 -8.83 -10.04 12.43
CA ASN A 120 -10.20 -9.61 12.74
C ASN A 120 -10.97 -8.99 11.56
N LEU A 121 -10.58 -9.29 10.31
CA LEU A 121 -11.36 -8.90 9.14
C LEU A 121 -12.52 -9.89 8.98
N ASP A 122 -13.66 -9.55 9.54
CA ASP A 122 -14.91 -10.32 9.40
C ASP A 122 -15.84 -9.67 8.38
N VAL A 123 -15.46 -9.76 7.11
CA VAL A 123 -16.21 -9.25 5.97
C VAL A 123 -16.35 -10.35 4.92
N SER A 124 -17.59 -10.72 4.62
CA SER A 124 -17.88 -11.77 3.66
C SER A 124 -17.65 -11.36 2.20
N LEU A 125 -17.84 -10.07 1.87
CA LEU A 125 -17.74 -9.58 0.49
C LEU A 125 -17.34 -8.10 0.44
N LEU A 126 -16.26 -7.81 -0.30
CA LEU A 126 -15.85 -6.44 -0.69
C LEU A 126 -15.99 -6.21 -2.20
N GLU A 127 -16.08 -7.26 -3.00
CA GLU A 127 -16.17 -7.18 -4.46
C GLU A 127 -17.35 -6.29 -4.93
N LYS A 128 -17.07 -5.44 -5.91
CA LYS A 128 -18.00 -4.59 -6.64
C LYS A 128 -17.66 -4.66 -8.12
N ALA A 129 -18.36 -5.53 -8.85
CA ALA A 129 -18.10 -5.86 -10.25
C ALA A 129 -17.82 -4.66 -11.19
N ASP A 130 -18.48 -3.51 -11.00
CA ASP A 130 -18.23 -2.33 -11.84
C ASP A 130 -17.04 -1.48 -11.40
N LEU A 131 -16.77 -1.39 -10.10
CA LEU A 131 -15.61 -0.67 -9.57
C LEU A 131 -14.32 -1.47 -9.81
N ASP A 132 -14.40 -2.79 -9.65
CA ASP A 132 -13.26 -3.70 -9.65
C ASP A 132 -12.71 -4.00 -11.05
N LYS A 133 -13.36 -3.48 -12.09
CA LYS A 133 -12.83 -3.42 -13.47
C LYS A 133 -11.74 -2.37 -13.64
N THR A 134 -11.56 -1.47 -12.66
CA THR A 134 -10.59 -0.37 -12.74
C THR A 134 -9.88 -0.19 -11.41
N VAL A 135 -8.69 -0.76 -11.33
CA VAL A 135 -7.70 -0.55 -10.27
C VAL A 135 -6.58 0.30 -10.83
N SER A 136 -6.17 1.34 -10.10
CA SER A 136 -4.99 2.12 -10.40
C SER A 136 -3.75 1.45 -9.82
N ILE A 137 -2.66 1.41 -10.60
CA ILE A 137 -1.39 0.83 -10.18
C ILE A 137 -0.31 1.87 -10.33
N ARG A 138 0.49 2.03 -9.29
CA ARG A 138 1.66 2.91 -9.29
C ARG A 138 2.92 2.07 -9.18
N PHE A 139 3.83 2.28 -10.13
CA PHE A 139 5.17 1.72 -10.07
C PHE A 139 6.11 2.72 -9.42
N GLN A 140 6.86 2.24 -8.43
CA GLN A 140 7.90 3.00 -7.77
C GLN A 140 9.14 2.13 -7.64
N THR A 141 10.31 2.77 -7.64
CA THR A 141 11.59 2.06 -7.48
C THR A 141 12.29 2.59 -6.24
N THR A 142 12.49 1.72 -5.25
CA THR A 142 13.23 2.04 -4.03
C THR A 142 14.63 1.43 -4.10
N PHE A 143 15.64 2.20 -3.68
CA PHE A 143 16.98 1.68 -3.46
C PHE A 143 17.25 1.66 -1.96
N LEU A 144 17.47 0.48 -1.40
CA LEU A 144 17.73 0.33 0.02
C LEU A 144 19.24 0.45 0.29
N PRO A 145 19.67 1.25 1.27
CA PRO A 145 21.08 1.42 1.62
C PRO A 145 21.57 0.23 2.46
N VAL A 146 21.64 -0.95 1.83
CA VAL A 146 22.24 -2.14 2.40
C VAL A 146 23.77 -1.95 2.42
N PRO A 147 24.46 -2.15 3.56
CA PRO A 147 25.91 -2.07 3.62
C PRO A 147 26.58 -3.03 2.62
N ASP A 148 27.75 -2.65 2.11
CA ASP A 148 28.56 -3.56 1.30
C ASP A 148 29.10 -4.70 2.17
N GLY A 149 29.15 -5.91 1.60
CA GLY A 149 29.59 -7.13 2.27
C GLY A 149 28.63 -8.29 2.09
N ASP A 150 29.13 -9.51 2.24
CA ASP A 150 28.32 -10.72 2.05
C ASP A 150 27.16 -10.77 3.06
N LYS A 151 25.95 -10.98 2.54
CA LYS A 151 24.71 -11.16 3.31
C LYS A 151 24.39 -10.03 4.29
N GLN A 152 24.85 -8.81 4.03
CA GLN A 152 24.42 -7.63 4.78
C GLN A 152 22.94 -7.35 4.52
N LYS A 153 22.24 -6.86 5.54
CA LYS A 153 20.79 -6.72 5.50
C LYS A 153 20.31 -5.40 6.06
N ILE A 154 19.11 -5.01 5.64
CA ILE A 154 18.35 -3.92 6.25
C ILE A 154 16.95 -4.40 6.59
N GLU A 155 16.49 -4.06 7.78
CA GLU A 155 15.11 -4.25 8.19
C GLU A 155 14.33 -2.95 7.97
N PHE A 156 13.15 -3.03 7.37
CA PHE A 156 12.36 -1.87 7.00
C PHE A 156 10.86 -2.16 6.97
N ALA A 157 10.04 -1.11 6.98
CA ALA A 157 8.59 -1.20 6.87
C ALA A 157 8.05 0.02 6.11
N PRO A 158 7.06 -0.17 5.22
CA PRO A 158 6.31 0.96 4.70
C PRO A 158 5.39 1.52 5.79
N GLU A 159 5.03 2.78 5.65
CA GLU A 159 4.13 3.49 6.54
C GLU A 159 3.08 4.20 5.70
N ALA A 160 1.82 4.05 6.09
CA ALA A 160 0.68 4.73 5.48
C ALA A 160 0.15 5.81 6.43
N TYR A 161 -0.11 7.00 5.91
CA TYR A 161 -0.76 8.10 6.62
C TYR A 161 -1.92 8.58 5.77
N ASN A 162 -3.15 8.22 6.15
CA ASN A 162 -4.34 8.69 5.47
C ASN A 162 -4.86 9.97 6.14
N TYR A 163 -4.97 11.06 5.37
CA TYR A 163 -5.40 12.36 5.89
C TYR A 163 -6.85 12.37 6.39
N ASN A 164 -7.67 11.44 5.90
CA ASN A 164 -9.09 11.38 6.17
C ASN A 164 -9.45 10.32 7.24
N THR A 165 -8.49 9.51 7.68
CA THR A 165 -8.65 8.56 8.79
C THR A 165 -8.30 9.26 10.10
N THR A 166 -9.32 9.69 10.83
CA THR A 166 -9.13 10.42 12.11
C THR A 166 -9.22 9.51 13.34
N LYS A 167 -9.71 8.27 13.19
CA LYS A 167 -9.94 7.31 14.26
C LYS A 167 -9.68 5.88 13.78
N ASP A 168 -9.00 5.08 14.59
CA ASP A 168 -8.71 3.67 14.28
C ASP A 168 -9.99 2.81 14.18
N SER A 169 -11.07 3.23 14.84
CA SER A 169 -12.37 2.54 14.79
C SER A 169 -13.20 2.84 13.53
N ASP A 170 -12.73 3.73 12.66
CA ASP A 170 -13.41 4.14 11.42
C ASP A 170 -12.35 4.37 10.31
N PRO A 171 -11.65 3.30 9.89
CA PRO A 171 -10.61 3.37 8.87
C PRO A 171 -11.17 3.78 7.50
N ARG A 172 -10.35 4.44 6.69
CA ARG A 172 -10.68 4.73 5.28
C ARG A 172 -10.37 3.55 4.38
N ASN A 173 -9.40 2.73 4.75
CA ASN A 173 -8.87 1.69 3.88
C ASN A 173 -8.54 0.40 4.66
N ILE A 174 -8.87 -0.74 4.07
CA ILE A 174 -8.10 -1.96 4.31
C ILE A 174 -6.80 -1.82 3.53
N VAL A 175 -5.69 -2.18 4.15
CA VAL A 175 -4.36 -2.12 3.56
C VAL A 175 -3.78 -3.52 3.51
N LEU A 176 -3.44 -3.98 2.30
CA LEU A 176 -2.75 -5.23 2.07
C LEU A 176 -1.27 -4.95 1.84
N LEU A 177 -0.40 -5.64 2.58
CA LEU A 177 1.04 -5.64 2.37
C LEU A 177 1.42 -6.98 1.74
N CYS A 178 1.76 -6.96 0.46
CA CYS A 178 1.98 -8.15 -0.35
C CYS A 178 3.46 -8.29 -0.74
N THR A 179 4.02 -9.46 -0.49
CA THR A 179 5.33 -9.92 -0.98
C THR A 179 5.18 -11.35 -1.53
N THR A 180 6.23 -11.94 -2.11
CA THR A 180 6.17 -13.35 -2.49
C THR A 180 6.20 -14.31 -1.31
N GLN A 181 6.49 -13.83 -0.10
CA GLN A 181 6.36 -14.59 1.13
C GLN A 181 4.93 -14.55 1.69
N GLY A 182 4.04 -13.72 1.14
CA GLY A 182 2.62 -13.73 1.49
C GLY A 182 1.98 -12.36 1.53
N MET A 183 0.73 -12.33 1.99
CA MET A 183 -0.08 -11.13 2.12
C MET A 183 -0.47 -10.90 3.59
N ALA A 184 -0.15 -9.71 4.09
CA ALA A 184 -0.58 -9.26 5.41
C ALA A 184 -1.76 -8.28 5.28
N VAL A 185 -2.83 -8.54 6.03
CA VAL A 185 -4.04 -7.71 6.05
C VAL A 185 -3.97 -6.79 7.27
N GLN A 186 -4.11 -5.48 7.02
CA GLN A 186 -4.10 -4.41 8.02
C GLN A 186 -5.19 -3.40 7.65
N GLN A 187 -5.43 -2.40 8.50
CA GLN A 187 -6.23 -1.22 8.19
C GLN A 187 -5.37 0.02 8.38
N ASP A 188 -5.74 1.11 7.71
CA ASP A 188 -5.20 2.41 8.08
C ASP A 188 -5.77 2.89 9.43
N GLY A 189 -5.25 3.98 9.96
CA GLY A 189 -5.65 4.48 11.27
C GLY A 189 -5.30 5.95 11.44
N SER A 190 -5.64 6.48 12.62
CA SER A 190 -5.30 7.83 13.01
C SER A 190 -3.78 7.98 13.06
N GLY A 191 -3.27 9.01 12.39
CA GLY A 191 -1.84 9.24 12.31
C GLY A 191 -1.14 8.30 11.33
N ALA A 192 0.18 8.16 11.49
CA ALA A 192 1.00 7.36 10.61
C ALA A 192 1.08 5.93 11.16
N LYS A 193 0.72 4.94 10.33
CA LYS A 193 0.71 3.52 10.72
C LYS A 193 1.73 2.76 9.88
N LYS A 194 2.71 2.14 10.56
CA LYS A 194 3.65 1.21 9.92
C LYS A 194 2.92 -0.09 9.56
N LEU A 195 3.19 -0.59 8.36
CA LEU A 195 2.64 -1.82 7.85
C LEU A 195 3.69 -2.92 8.00
N PHE A 196 3.37 -3.95 8.75
CA PHE A 196 4.27 -5.07 8.99
C PHE A 196 3.81 -6.30 8.22
N HIS A 197 4.76 -7.18 7.90
CA HIS A 197 4.39 -8.49 7.40
C HIS A 197 3.84 -9.34 8.54
N HIS A 198 2.87 -10.19 8.25
CA HIS A 198 2.23 -11.05 9.24
C HIS A 198 2.62 -12.49 8.92
N ALA A 199 3.16 -13.19 9.90
CA ALA A 199 3.48 -14.61 9.79
C ALA A 199 3.09 -15.35 11.06
N LYS A 200 2.65 -16.60 10.94
CA LYS A 200 2.51 -17.51 12.08
C LYS A 200 3.88 -17.95 12.58
N ASN A 201 4.00 -18.06 13.89
CA ASN A 201 5.12 -18.77 14.50
C ASN A 201 4.70 -20.20 14.87
N GLY A 202 5.66 -21.01 15.30
CA GLY A 202 5.39 -22.38 15.78
C GLY A 202 4.44 -22.49 16.99
N ASP A 203 3.99 -21.35 17.55
CA ASP A 203 2.97 -21.26 18.61
C ASP A 203 1.56 -20.94 18.08
N ASP A 204 1.35 -21.01 16.75
CA ASP A 204 0.12 -20.66 16.03
C ASP A 204 -0.36 -19.21 16.20
N LYS A 205 0.44 -18.36 16.85
CA LYS A 205 0.15 -16.93 16.98
C LYS A 205 0.69 -16.18 15.78
N VAL A 206 -0.10 -15.23 15.29
CA VAL A 206 0.34 -14.30 14.25
C VAL A 206 1.21 -13.23 14.89
N LYS A 207 2.40 -13.03 14.33
CA LYS A 207 3.33 -11.96 14.71
C LYS A 207 3.55 -10.98 13.57
N ARG A 208 3.96 -9.77 13.92
CA ARG A 208 4.25 -8.67 13.01
C ARG A 208 5.77 -8.56 12.83
N TYR A 209 6.20 -8.53 11.57
CA TYR A 209 7.60 -8.55 11.18
C TYR A 209 7.97 -7.33 10.36
N TRP A 210 9.15 -6.78 10.65
CA TRP A 210 9.86 -5.92 9.71
C TRP A 210 10.21 -6.74 8.47
N LEU A 211 10.15 -6.12 7.31
CA LEU A 211 10.66 -6.72 6.08
C LEU A 211 12.18 -6.70 6.14
N GLU A 212 12.80 -7.76 5.65
CA GLU A 212 14.25 -7.86 5.52
C GLU A 212 14.62 -7.80 4.04
N ALA A 213 15.59 -6.96 3.69
CA ALA A 213 16.20 -6.97 2.37
C ALA A 213 17.70 -7.23 2.49
N GLU A 214 18.18 -8.12 1.62
CA GLU A 214 19.59 -8.43 1.42
C GLU A 214 20.01 -7.97 0.03
N SER A 215 21.29 -7.64 -0.14
CA SER A 215 21.84 -7.33 -1.45
C SER A 215 21.72 -8.53 -2.40
N SER A 216 21.47 -8.28 -3.68
CA SER A 216 21.40 -9.32 -4.70
C SER A 216 22.02 -8.84 -6.01
N ASN A 217 22.52 -9.77 -6.81
CA ASN A 217 23.10 -9.47 -8.13
C ASN A 217 22.04 -9.34 -9.25
N HIS A 218 20.76 -9.53 -8.93
CA HIS A 218 19.70 -9.43 -9.93
C HIS A 218 19.45 -7.97 -10.31
N LYS A 219 19.27 -7.73 -11.61
CA LYS A 219 18.94 -6.41 -12.13
C LYS A 219 17.58 -5.94 -11.63
N VAL A 220 17.47 -4.64 -11.37
CA VAL A 220 16.21 -3.98 -11.03
C VAL A 220 15.36 -3.78 -12.29
N GLY A 221 14.03 -3.85 -12.14
CA GLY A 221 13.06 -3.40 -13.16
C GLY A 221 12.58 -4.47 -14.15
N GLY A 222 13.22 -5.64 -14.19
CA GLY A 222 12.80 -6.79 -15.01
C GLY A 222 12.29 -7.95 -14.19
N GLU A 223 11.92 -9.03 -14.89
CA GLU A 223 11.71 -10.35 -14.29
C GLU A 223 13.01 -10.84 -13.62
N GLN A 224 12.87 -11.49 -12.47
CA GLN A 224 14.00 -12.08 -11.74
C GLN A 224 13.89 -13.60 -11.77
N LYS A 225 14.92 -14.23 -12.34
CA LYS A 225 15.04 -15.68 -12.44
C LYS A 225 16.21 -16.13 -11.60
N GLU A 226 15.91 -16.88 -10.56
CA GLU A 226 16.91 -17.57 -9.74
C GLU A 226 17.36 -18.84 -10.45
N THR A 227 18.62 -19.24 -10.26
CA THR A 227 19.04 -20.63 -10.54
C THR A 227 18.36 -21.59 -9.56
N LYS A 228 18.48 -22.90 -9.83
CA LYS A 228 17.94 -23.91 -8.89
C LYS A 228 18.64 -23.84 -7.54
N GLU A 229 19.94 -23.59 -7.56
CA GLU A 229 20.81 -23.49 -6.39
C GLU A 229 20.46 -22.24 -5.57
N GLU A 230 20.30 -21.07 -6.23
CA GLU A 230 19.87 -19.83 -5.57
C GLU A 230 18.50 -19.98 -4.92
N ARG A 231 17.55 -20.59 -5.64
CA ARG A 231 16.20 -20.84 -5.13
C ARG A 231 16.20 -21.79 -3.93
N GLN A 232 17.01 -22.86 -3.98
CA GLN A 232 17.11 -23.82 -2.89
C GLN A 232 17.76 -23.18 -1.65
N ASP A 233 18.83 -22.41 -1.82
CA ASP A 233 19.46 -21.64 -0.74
C ASP A 233 18.48 -20.63 -0.12
N ALA A 234 17.69 -19.94 -0.96
CA ALA A 234 16.65 -19.03 -0.49
C ALA A 234 15.58 -19.77 0.34
N ILE A 235 15.10 -20.94 -0.11
CA ILE A 235 14.12 -21.75 0.62
C ILE A 235 14.69 -22.21 1.97
N GLU A 236 15.92 -22.71 1.99
CA GLU A 236 16.60 -23.17 3.21
C GLU A 236 16.79 -22.04 4.23
N GLN A 237 17.05 -20.83 3.74
CA GLN A 237 17.16 -19.63 4.58
C GLN A 237 15.79 -18.98 4.90
N GLY A 238 14.68 -19.54 4.42
CA GLY A 238 13.34 -18.99 4.62
C GLY A 238 13.09 -17.65 3.90
N LYS A 239 13.87 -17.37 2.84
CA LYS A 239 13.80 -16.14 2.04
C LYS A 239 12.73 -16.23 0.95
N ALA A 240 12.38 -15.05 0.44
CA ALA A 240 11.51 -14.90 -0.72
C ALA A 240 12.13 -15.56 -1.96
N THR A 241 11.35 -16.39 -2.65
CA THR A 241 11.67 -16.86 -4.02
C THR A 241 10.81 -16.16 -5.06
N SER A 242 11.26 -16.19 -6.31
CA SER A 242 10.53 -15.63 -7.45
C SER A 242 9.14 -16.27 -7.59
N SER A 243 8.12 -15.41 -7.67
CA SER A 243 6.73 -15.80 -7.88
C SER A 243 6.00 -14.75 -8.72
N VAL A 244 4.80 -15.11 -9.19
CA VAL A 244 3.89 -14.16 -9.86
C VAL A 244 3.20 -13.32 -8.80
N ILE A 245 3.39 -12.01 -8.87
CA ILE A 245 2.81 -11.01 -7.96
C ILE A 245 2.73 -9.67 -8.68
N GLY A 246 1.62 -8.96 -8.48
CA GLY A 246 1.27 -7.79 -9.29
C GLY A 246 0.69 -8.19 -10.66
N ILE A 247 0.89 -7.38 -11.67
CA ILE A 247 0.34 -7.62 -13.02
C ILE A 247 1.25 -8.51 -13.86
N ALA A 248 0.68 -9.21 -14.85
CA ALA A 248 1.41 -10.12 -15.73
C ALA A 248 2.66 -9.49 -16.39
N GLY A 249 2.58 -8.22 -16.80
CA GLY A 249 3.69 -7.50 -17.43
C GLY A 249 4.91 -7.29 -16.54
N MET A 250 4.79 -7.55 -15.23
CA MET A 250 5.91 -7.51 -14.28
C MET A 250 6.80 -8.76 -14.35
N GLY A 251 6.30 -9.88 -14.88
CA GLY A 251 6.99 -11.17 -14.80
C GLY A 251 7.18 -11.66 -13.36
N THR A 252 7.90 -12.78 -13.21
CA THR A 252 8.22 -13.33 -11.88
C THR A 252 9.27 -12.49 -11.15
N ARG A 253 9.16 -12.39 -9.82
CA ARG A 253 10.09 -11.58 -9.00
C ARG A 253 10.00 -11.97 -7.53
N PHE A 254 11.04 -11.65 -6.76
CA PHE A 254 11.09 -11.81 -5.30
C PHE A 254 11.40 -10.49 -4.58
N ASN A 255 12.01 -9.51 -5.27
CA ASN A 255 12.36 -8.20 -4.71
C ASN A 255 11.22 -7.16 -4.81
N VAL A 256 10.01 -7.58 -4.48
CA VAL A 256 8.81 -6.76 -4.66
C VAL A 256 8.06 -6.58 -3.36
N LEU A 257 7.60 -5.34 -3.19
CA LEU A 257 6.71 -4.92 -2.14
C LEU A 257 5.53 -4.20 -2.79
N MET A 258 4.33 -4.74 -2.59
CA MET A 258 3.10 -4.15 -3.11
C MET A 258 2.18 -3.81 -1.95
N THR A 259 1.77 -2.55 -1.88
CA THR A 259 0.74 -2.06 -0.97
C THR A 259 -0.56 -1.85 -1.74
N ILE A 260 -1.65 -2.48 -1.30
CA ILE A 260 -2.98 -2.32 -1.92
C ILE A 260 -3.90 -1.67 -0.91
N GLN A 261 -4.55 -0.57 -1.30
CA GLN A 261 -5.61 0.05 -0.51
C GLN A 261 -6.96 -0.35 -1.08
N VAL A 262 -7.80 -0.96 -0.25
CA VAL A 262 -9.20 -1.27 -0.56
C VAL A 262 -10.07 -0.25 0.20
N PRO A 263 -10.70 0.71 -0.50
CA PRO A 263 -11.45 1.78 0.14
C PRO A 263 -12.69 1.26 0.86
N LEU A 264 -12.91 1.74 2.08
CA LEU A 264 -14.05 1.38 2.91
C LEU A 264 -15.12 2.46 2.89
N LYS A 265 -16.38 2.02 2.94
CA LYS A 265 -17.50 2.91 3.19
C LYS A 265 -17.41 3.44 4.62
N GLN A 266 -17.51 4.76 4.75
CA GLN A 266 -17.39 5.44 6.03
C GLN A 266 -18.67 5.41 6.83
N LYS A 267 -18.54 5.35 8.16
CA LYS A 267 -19.68 5.50 9.06
C LYS A 267 -20.31 6.89 8.87
N PRO A 268 -21.65 6.99 8.83
CA PRO A 268 -22.31 8.29 8.81
C PRO A 268 -21.87 9.11 10.03
N VAL A 269 -21.42 10.34 9.82
CA VAL A 269 -21.16 11.26 10.92
C VAL A 269 -22.51 11.64 11.51
N VAL A 270 -22.79 11.21 12.74
CA VAL A 270 -23.96 11.67 13.49
C VAL A 270 -23.77 13.17 13.73
N GLN A 271 -24.43 14.00 12.92
CA GLN A 271 -24.49 15.43 13.18
C GLN A 271 -25.17 15.62 14.54
N ARG A 272 -24.39 15.98 15.56
CA ARG A 272 -24.97 16.53 16.79
C ARG A 272 -25.68 17.81 16.37
N ARG A 273 -27.02 17.77 16.34
CA ARG A 273 -27.83 19.00 16.30
C ARG A 273 -27.34 19.85 17.48
N SER A 274 -26.70 20.99 17.19
CA SER A 274 -26.43 21.94 18.25
C SER A 274 -27.80 22.41 18.76
N MET A 275 -28.09 22.14 20.03
CA MET A 275 -29.21 22.77 20.70
C MET A 275 -28.82 24.24 20.91
N GLY A 276 -29.53 25.13 20.22
CA GLY A 276 -29.81 26.49 20.65
C GLY A 276 -28.64 27.49 20.63
N SER A 277 -28.56 28.28 19.57
CA SER A 277 -28.38 29.73 19.72
C SER A 277 -29.16 30.42 18.62
N MET A 278 -30.29 31.01 19.03
CA MET A 278 -31.13 31.84 18.21
C MET A 278 -30.46 33.22 18.12
N VAL A 279 -29.76 33.50 17.03
CA VAL A 279 -29.36 34.87 16.69
C VAL A 279 -29.95 35.21 15.32
N HIS A 280 -30.81 36.22 15.33
CA HIS A 280 -31.53 36.74 14.18
C HIS A 280 -30.57 37.42 13.20
N SER A 281 -30.62 36.97 11.94
CA SER A 281 -30.47 37.70 10.68
C SER A 281 -29.42 38.83 10.57
N MET A 282 -28.44 38.62 9.68
CA MET A 282 -28.25 39.55 8.55
C MET A 282 -27.74 38.79 7.31
N LYS A 283 -28.53 38.87 6.24
CA LYS A 283 -28.20 38.38 4.90
C LYS A 283 -26.99 39.12 4.35
N HIS A 284 -26.00 38.40 3.83
CA HIS A 284 -25.36 38.70 2.54
C HIS A 284 -24.79 37.42 1.94
N GLY A 285 -24.79 37.39 0.61
CA GLY A 285 -24.90 36.18 -0.20
C GLY A 285 -23.61 35.37 -0.34
N GLY A 286 -23.79 34.15 -0.82
CA GLY A 286 -22.70 33.24 -1.16
C GLY A 286 -22.92 31.85 -0.59
N GLY A 287 -23.82 31.07 -1.20
CA GLY A 287 -24.05 29.70 -0.79
C GLY A 287 -24.52 28.87 -1.96
N ASN A 288 -23.56 28.31 -2.70
CA ASN A 288 -23.83 27.31 -3.71
C ASN A 288 -24.57 26.13 -3.07
N VAL A 289 -25.82 25.97 -3.49
CA VAL A 289 -26.62 24.79 -3.25
C VAL A 289 -25.99 23.66 -4.06
N TRP A 290 -25.38 22.69 -3.39
CA TRP A 290 -25.03 21.42 -4.01
C TRP A 290 -25.96 20.34 -3.46
N TRP A 291 -26.98 20.02 -4.26
CA TRP A 291 -27.72 18.77 -4.14
C TRP A 291 -26.86 17.66 -4.72
N TRP A 292 -26.52 16.65 -3.93
CA TRP A 292 -26.13 15.34 -4.47
C TRP A 292 -26.82 14.23 -3.67
N PHE A 293 -27.83 13.64 -4.31
CA PHE A 293 -28.48 12.39 -3.92
C PHE A 293 -27.61 11.23 -4.42
N TRP A 294 -27.30 10.24 -3.58
CA TRP A 294 -27.15 8.84 -4.00
C TRP A 294 -27.57 7.89 -2.85
N TRP A 295 -28.46 6.95 -3.16
CA TRP A 295 -29.04 5.93 -2.27
C TRP A 295 -28.41 4.56 -2.63
N ARG A 296 -27.98 3.74 -1.63
CA ARG A 296 -28.48 2.37 -1.33
C ARG A 296 -27.51 1.49 -0.51
N ARG A 297 -28.14 0.84 0.50
CA ARG A 297 -27.78 -0.28 1.41
C ARG A 297 -26.32 -0.53 1.78
N GLY A 298 -26.01 -0.30 3.06
CA GLY A 298 -24.75 -0.59 3.71
C GLY A 298 -24.67 -2.01 4.29
N ILE A 299 -23.42 -2.43 4.52
CA ILE A 299 -23.06 -3.25 5.67
C ILE A 299 -22.39 -2.28 6.64
N ASP A 300 -22.94 -2.15 7.85
CA ASP A 300 -22.45 -1.25 8.88
C ASP A 300 -21.43 -1.98 9.77
N GLY A 301 -20.34 -1.29 10.10
CA GLY A 301 -19.42 -1.66 11.18
C GLY A 301 -18.28 -2.60 10.78
N ILE A 302 -17.17 -2.04 10.30
CA ILE A 302 -15.89 -2.76 10.22
C ILE A 302 -14.86 -1.95 11.00
N GLY A 303 -14.32 -2.56 12.04
CA GLY A 303 -13.15 -2.10 12.75
C GLY A 303 -12.38 -3.33 13.20
N VAL A 304 -11.17 -3.52 12.68
CA VAL A 304 -10.21 -4.46 13.26
C VAL A 304 -9.76 -3.81 14.56
N HIS A 305 -10.22 -4.33 15.69
CA HIS A 305 -9.67 -3.92 16.97
C HIS A 305 -8.24 -4.48 17.07
N GLU A 306 -7.29 -3.58 17.38
CA GLU A 306 -5.87 -3.89 17.68
C GLU A 306 -5.73 -4.83 18.87
#